data_AF-A0A0N5D3J8-F1
#
_entry.id   AF-A0A0N5D3J8-F1
#
_cell.length_a   1.000
_cell.length_b   1.000
_cell.length_c   1.000
_cell.angle_alpha   90.00
_cell.angle_beta   90.00
_cell.angle_gamma   90.00
#
_symmetry.space_group_name_H-M   'P 1'
#
loop_
_entity.id
_entity.type
_entity.pdbx_description
1 polymer ?
#
loop_
_entity_poly.entity_id
_entity_poly.type
_entity_poly.pdbx_seq_one_letter_code
_entity_poly.pdbx_strand_id
1 'polypeptide(L)'
;MTWMEAEKKCNELGGHLASVADEYEDQFVSDVGRSANLSIPTIWLGQLTKVDDNEFCIWNDGTSGVYLHEFKVPKGFAICMSLWVDWYGAEGSWNDWSCDYPAGFSALCKRKWRSQGNPGTETSTVQGIISLTAYSSRRCCAVSTKCAGEGQNLSCLEGEHCVPDDQDCETQNCPSTGLGWCLPAPSA
;
A
#
# COMPACT_ATOMS: atom_id res chain seq x y z
N MET A 1 12.42 -5.96 -12.22
CA MET A 1 12.55 -7.26 -11.53
C MET A 1 11.31 -8.10 -11.80
N THR A 2 11.35 -9.42 -11.61
CA THR A 2 10.13 -10.25 -11.58
C THR A 2 9.30 -9.94 -10.33
N TRP A 3 8.04 -10.36 -10.29
CA TRP A 3 7.19 -10.13 -9.11
C TRP A 3 7.77 -10.83 -7.87
N MET A 4 8.23 -12.08 -8.00
CA MET A 4 8.79 -12.84 -6.88
C MET A 4 10.08 -12.21 -6.33
N GLU A 5 10.92 -11.64 -7.19
CA GLU A 5 12.09 -10.87 -6.74
C GLU A 5 11.71 -9.58 -6.01
N ALA A 6 10.66 -8.90 -6.48
CA ALA A 6 10.13 -7.69 -5.85
C ALA A 6 9.58 -7.99 -4.45
N GLU A 7 8.75 -9.02 -4.32
CA GLU A 7 8.18 -9.48 -3.07
C GLU A 7 9.26 -9.88 -2.08
N LYS A 8 10.26 -10.65 -2.52
CA LYS A 8 11.41 -11.01 -1.68
C LYS A 8 12.13 -9.77 -1.13
N LYS A 9 12.37 -8.75 -1.96
CA LYS A 9 13.00 -7.51 -1.51
C LYS A 9 12.14 -6.73 -0.52
N CYS A 10 10.82 -6.67 -0.71
CA CYS A 10 9.94 -6.04 0.26
C CYS A 10 9.95 -6.78 1.61
N ASN A 11 9.98 -8.11 1.60
CA ASN A 11 10.12 -8.93 2.81
C ASN A 11 11.45 -8.65 3.54
N GLU A 12 12.55 -8.49 2.81
CA GLU A 12 13.85 -8.10 3.38
C GLU A 12 13.81 -6.70 4.05
N LEU A 13 12.89 -5.81 3.61
CA LEU A 13 12.64 -4.49 4.21
C LEU A 13 11.60 -4.51 5.36
N GLY A 14 11.14 -5.71 5.75
CA GLY A 14 10.17 -5.92 6.82
C GLY A 14 8.73 -5.59 6.42
N GLY A 15 8.40 -5.71 5.12
CA GLY A 15 7.08 -5.50 4.57
C GLY A 15 6.73 -6.50 3.48
N HIS A 16 5.68 -6.20 2.72
CA HIS A 16 5.28 -6.93 1.52
C HIS A 16 5.19 -5.96 0.35
N LEU A 17 5.05 -6.46 -0.88
CA LEU A 17 4.53 -5.62 -1.94
C LEU A 17 3.20 -5.00 -1.52
N ALA A 18 2.98 -3.75 -1.92
CA ALA A 18 1.88 -2.95 -1.42
C ALA A 18 0.53 -3.57 -1.80
N SER A 19 -0.25 -3.89 -0.78
CA SER A 19 -1.70 -4.09 -0.85
C SER A 19 -2.42 -2.74 -0.82
N VAL A 20 -3.58 -2.69 -1.48
CA VAL A 20 -4.49 -1.53 -1.47
C VAL A 20 -5.83 -1.98 -0.92
N ALA A 21 -6.21 -1.41 0.22
CA ALA A 21 -7.41 -1.80 0.96
C ALA A 21 -8.64 -0.96 0.59
N ASP A 22 -8.45 0.32 0.33
CA ASP A 22 -9.51 1.30 0.13
C ASP A 22 -9.12 2.38 -0.90
N GLU A 23 -10.08 3.21 -1.29
CA GLU A 23 -9.92 4.26 -2.30
C GLU A 23 -8.91 5.34 -1.90
N TYR A 24 -8.67 5.54 -0.59
CA TYR A 24 -7.69 6.50 -0.09
C TYR A 24 -6.27 5.95 -0.23
N GLU A 25 -6.06 4.66 0.05
CA GLU A 25 -4.81 3.96 -0.23
C GLU A 25 -4.53 3.91 -1.73
N ASP A 26 -5.55 3.70 -2.57
CA ASP A 26 -5.39 3.70 -4.03
C ASP A 26 -4.89 5.04 -4.55
N GLN A 27 -5.52 6.14 -4.11
CA GLN A 27 -5.09 7.49 -4.45
C GLN A 27 -3.67 7.76 -3.94
N PHE A 28 -3.34 7.37 -2.70
CA PHE A 28 -2.01 7.57 -2.14
C PHE A 28 -0.92 6.80 -2.91
N VAL A 29 -1.17 5.53 -3.23
CA VAL A 29 -0.25 4.67 -3.99
C VAL A 29 -0.04 5.24 -5.39
N SER A 30 -1.10 5.75 -6.02
CA SER A 30 -1.03 6.46 -7.30
C SER A 30 -0.16 7.72 -7.23
N ASP A 31 -0.35 8.56 -6.22
CA ASP A 31 0.44 9.78 -6.02
C ASP A 31 1.92 9.48 -5.79
N VAL A 32 2.22 8.46 -4.96
CA VAL A 32 3.59 7.98 -4.73
C VAL A 32 4.21 7.52 -6.05
N GLY A 33 3.47 6.73 -6.84
CA GLY A 33 3.91 6.24 -8.14
C GLY A 33 4.27 7.36 -9.12
N ARG A 34 3.43 8.40 -9.23
CA ARG A 34 3.70 9.59 -10.06
C ARG A 34 4.94 10.34 -9.60
N SER A 35 5.13 10.47 -8.28
CA SER A 35 6.27 11.20 -7.71
C SER A 35 7.62 10.49 -7.90
N ALA A 36 7.61 9.19 -8.18
CA ALA A 36 8.81 8.36 -8.20
C ALA A 36 9.68 8.56 -9.46
N ASN A 37 9.18 9.28 -10.48
CA ASN A 37 9.91 9.62 -11.72
C ASN A 37 10.65 8.41 -12.33
N LEU A 38 9.92 7.32 -12.54
CA LEU A 38 10.49 6.04 -12.95
C LEU A 38 10.79 6.00 -14.45
N SER A 39 11.87 5.32 -14.82
CA SER A 39 12.21 5.07 -16.23
C SER A 39 11.27 4.06 -16.90
N ILE A 40 10.78 3.09 -16.13
CA ILE A 40 9.68 2.20 -16.53
C ILE A 40 8.47 2.59 -15.68
N PRO A 41 7.40 3.10 -16.30
CA PRO A 41 6.23 3.69 -15.65
C PRO A 41 5.24 2.61 -15.16
N THR A 42 5.77 1.52 -14.62
CA THR A 42 4.99 0.41 -14.10
C THR A 42 5.63 -0.12 -12.84
N ILE A 43 4.81 -0.34 -11.83
CA ILE A 43 5.25 -0.69 -10.47
C ILE A 43 4.54 -1.97 -10.06
N TRP A 44 5.28 -2.95 -9.55
CA TRP A 44 4.69 -4.13 -8.92
C TRP A 44 3.97 -3.75 -7.62
N LEU A 45 2.75 -4.26 -7.49
CA LEU A 45 1.94 -4.28 -6.27
C LEU A 45 1.82 -5.73 -5.75
N GLY A 46 1.10 -5.90 -4.65
CA GLY A 46 0.81 -7.22 -4.10
C GLY A 46 0.08 -8.12 -5.08
N GLN A 47 0.00 -9.40 -4.73
CA GLN A 47 -0.77 -10.38 -5.48
C GLN A 47 -2.16 -10.52 -4.87
N LEU A 48 -3.18 -10.51 -5.72
CA LEU A 48 -4.53 -10.90 -5.34
C LEU A 48 -4.60 -12.43 -5.31
N THR A 49 -4.87 -12.99 -4.14
CA THR A 49 -4.85 -14.45 -3.89
C THR A 49 -6.22 -15.08 -4.01
N LYS A 50 -7.27 -14.35 -3.62
CA LYS A 50 -8.66 -14.77 -3.72
C LYS A 50 -9.58 -13.57 -3.62
N VAL A 51 -10.81 -13.77 -4.10
CA VAL A 51 -11.96 -12.93 -3.77
C VAL A 51 -12.84 -13.75 -2.83
N ASP A 52 -13.23 -13.19 -1.69
CA ASP A 52 -14.07 -13.88 -0.72
C ASP A 52 -15.56 -13.86 -1.13
N ASP A 53 -16.41 -14.49 -0.32
CA ASP A 53 -17.85 -14.59 -0.60
C ASP A 53 -18.59 -13.25 -0.52
N ASN A 54 -17.95 -12.23 0.08
CA ASN A 54 -18.46 -10.87 0.22
C ASN A 54 -17.84 -9.92 -0.83
N GLU A 55 -17.17 -10.46 -1.86
CA GLU A 55 -16.51 -9.73 -2.94
C GLU A 55 -15.29 -8.89 -2.49
N PHE A 56 -14.69 -9.19 -1.34
CA PHE A 56 -13.43 -8.56 -0.92
C PHE A 56 -12.22 -9.22 -1.57
N CYS A 57 -11.27 -8.39 -1.98
CA CYS A 57 -9.97 -8.82 -2.48
C CYS A 57 -9.05 -9.15 -1.32
N ILE A 58 -8.46 -10.35 -1.33
CA ILE A 58 -7.45 -10.75 -0.35
C ILE A 58 -6.07 -10.75 -0.98
N TRP A 59 -5.20 -9.91 -0.44
CA TRP A 59 -3.81 -9.74 -0.86
C TRP A 59 -2.89 -10.80 -0.24
N ASN A 60 -1.71 -11.00 -0.81
CA ASN A 60 -0.72 -11.97 -0.34
C ASN A 60 -0.15 -11.65 1.05
N ASP A 61 -0.24 -10.40 1.50
CA ASP A 61 0.14 -9.97 2.84
C ASP A 61 -0.97 -10.20 3.89
N GLY A 62 -2.11 -10.76 3.47
CA GLY A 62 -3.28 -11.03 4.31
C GLY A 62 -4.28 -9.87 4.39
N THR A 63 -3.97 -8.72 3.77
CA THR A 63 -4.89 -7.58 3.71
C THR A 63 -6.18 -7.96 3.00
N SER A 64 -7.31 -7.60 3.60
CA SER A 64 -8.62 -7.61 2.95
C SER A 64 -8.97 -6.19 2.56
N GLY A 65 -9.39 -5.98 1.32
CA GLY A 65 -9.74 -4.65 0.80
C GLY A 65 -11.00 -4.67 -0.04
N VAL A 66 -11.70 -3.53 -0.04
CA VAL A 66 -12.84 -3.31 -0.93
C VAL A 66 -12.34 -3.44 -2.36
N TYR A 67 -13.11 -4.13 -3.19
CA TYR A 67 -12.81 -4.33 -4.59
C TYR A 67 -13.01 -3.00 -5.35
N LEU A 68 -11.96 -2.20 -5.45
CA LEU A 68 -12.04 -0.83 -5.98
C LEU A 68 -12.18 -0.73 -7.52
N HIS A 69 -11.98 -1.83 -8.24
CA HIS A 69 -11.93 -1.81 -9.70
C HIS A 69 -12.44 -3.12 -10.31
N GLU A 70 -12.99 -3.07 -11.53
CA GLU A 70 -13.62 -4.18 -12.27
C GLU A 70 -12.71 -5.39 -12.63
N PHE A 71 -11.61 -5.65 -11.91
CA PHE A 71 -10.70 -6.78 -12.13
C PHE A 71 -11.31 -8.11 -11.73
N LYS A 72 -12.04 -8.77 -12.63
CA LYS A 72 -12.61 -10.09 -12.36
C LYS A 72 -11.50 -11.10 -12.09
N VAL A 73 -11.11 -11.28 -10.83
CA VAL A 73 -10.18 -12.34 -10.42
C VAL A 73 -10.91 -13.67 -10.58
N PRO A 74 -10.52 -14.54 -11.54
CA PRO A 74 -11.18 -15.81 -11.68
C PRO A 74 -10.97 -16.62 -10.40
N LYS A 75 -12.03 -17.24 -9.89
CA LYS A 75 -11.97 -18.01 -8.64
C LYS A 75 -10.83 -19.04 -8.72
N GLY A 76 -9.90 -18.97 -7.77
CA GLY A 76 -8.79 -19.91 -7.64
C GLY A 76 -7.51 -19.54 -8.39
N PHE A 77 -7.40 -18.33 -8.94
CA PHE A 77 -6.17 -17.84 -9.57
C PHE A 77 -5.52 -16.73 -8.76
N ALA A 78 -4.21 -16.82 -8.61
CA ALA A 78 -3.39 -15.78 -8.00
C ALA A 78 -2.91 -14.83 -9.10
N ILE A 79 -3.22 -13.54 -8.97
CA ILE A 79 -2.94 -12.52 -9.98
C ILE A 79 -1.96 -11.50 -9.44
N CYS A 80 -0.81 -11.33 -10.10
CA CYS A 80 0.18 -10.34 -9.72
C CYS A 80 -0.22 -8.97 -10.29
N MET A 81 -0.44 -8.01 -9.40
CA MET A 81 -0.93 -6.69 -9.77
C MET A 81 0.22 -5.73 -10.08
N SER A 82 -0.02 -4.82 -11.00
CA SER A 82 0.87 -3.68 -11.25
C SER A 82 0.08 -2.38 -11.30
N LEU A 83 0.70 -1.28 -10.86
CA LEU A 83 0.22 0.07 -11.05
C LEU A 83 0.82 0.66 -12.33
N TRP A 84 -0.02 1.25 -13.18
CA TRP A 84 0.43 2.08 -14.31
C TRP A 84 0.47 3.54 -13.90
N VAL A 85 1.65 4.16 -14.07
CA VAL A 85 1.87 5.57 -13.72
C VAL A 85 2.01 6.46 -14.95
N ASP A 86 1.71 5.94 -16.15
CA ASP A 86 1.67 6.70 -17.41
C ASP A 86 0.77 6.09 -18.52
N TRP A 87 1.02 6.49 -19.78
CA TRP A 87 0.20 6.36 -21.00
C TRP A 87 -0.28 4.98 -21.44
N TYR A 88 0.13 3.88 -20.80
CA TYR A 88 -0.36 2.54 -21.16
C TYR A 88 -1.84 2.31 -20.77
N GLY A 89 -2.41 3.15 -19.89
CA GLY A 89 -3.85 3.18 -19.56
C GLY A 89 -4.26 4.47 -18.86
N ALA A 90 -5.40 4.44 -18.15
CA ALA A 90 -5.76 5.56 -17.28
C ALA A 90 -4.71 5.65 -16.16
N GLU A 91 -4.11 6.83 -15.98
CA GLU A 91 -3.04 7.02 -15.02
C GLU A 91 -3.51 6.69 -13.58
N GLY A 92 -2.81 5.80 -12.88
CA GLY A 92 -3.24 5.26 -11.57
C GLY A 92 -4.07 3.98 -11.66
N SER A 93 -4.41 3.50 -12.86
CA SER A 93 -5.10 2.21 -13.02
C SER A 93 -4.18 1.03 -12.72
N TRP A 94 -4.79 -0.05 -12.25
CA TRP A 94 -4.09 -1.31 -12.04
C TRP A 94 -4.12 -2.16 -13.31
N ASN A 95 -3.23 -3.14 -13.39
CA ASN A 95 -3.25 -4.15 -14.44
C ASN A 95 -2.83 -5.51 -13.87
N ASP A 96 -3.41 -6.58 -14.40
CA ASP A 96 -2.98 -7.94 -14.11
C ASP A 96 -1.86 -8.39 -15.04
N TRP A 97 -0.81 -8.98 -14.46
CA TRP A 97 0.26 -9.64 -15.22
C TRP A 97 0.49 -11.05 -14.72
N SER A 98 1.06 -11.87 -15.61
CA SER A 98 1.71 -13.10 -15.18
C SER A 98 2.84 -12.77 -14.18
N CYS A 99 2.85 -13.44 -13.04
CA CYS A 99 3.88 -13.26 -12.01
C CYS A 99 5.30 -13.56 -12.50
N ASP A 100 5.42 -14.39 -13.53
CA ASP A 100 6.70 -14.77 -14.16
C ASP A 100 7.16 -13.75 -15.20
N TYR A 101 6.40 -12.67 -15.45
CA TYR A 101 6.74 -11.68 -16.47
C TYR A 101 8.03 -10.93 -16.10
N PRO A 102 9.13 -11.07 -16.88
CA PRO A 102 10.44 -10.50 -16.54
C PRO A 102 10.50 -9.04 -17.01
N ALA A 103 9.76 -8.18 -16.32
CA ALA A 103 9.36 -6.89 -16.88
C ALA A 103 10.34 -5.74 -16.59
N GLY A 104 11.34 -5.95 -15.72
CA GLY A 104 12.22 -4.86 -15.30
C GLY A 104 11.55 -3.82 -14.38
N PHE A 105 10.29 -4.00 -14.00
CA PHE A 105 9.51 -3.05 -13.19
C PHE A 105 10.13 -2.76 -11.82
N SER A 106 9.75 -1.58 -11.29
CA SER A 106 9.99 -1.17 -9.90
C SER A 106 9.01 -1.86 -8.95
N ALA A 107 9.23 -1.73 -7.65
CA ALA A 107 8.39 -2.32 -6.61
C ALA A 107 7.96 -1.26 -5.61
N LEU A 108 6.68 -1.28 -5.20
CA LEU A 108 6.20 -0.51 -4.07
C LEU A 108 6.01 -1.45 -2.88
N CYS A 109 6.71 -1.18 -1.78
CA CYS A 109 6.60 -1.98 -0.56
C CYS A 109 5.73 -1.27 0.49
N LYS A 110 4.89 -2.02 1.19
CA LYS A 110 4.09 -1.58 2.33
C LYS A 110 4.51 -2.38 3.57
N ARG A 111 4.64 -1.71 4.71
CA ARG A 111 4.98 -2.35 5.99
C ARG A 111 4.23 -1.71 7.15
N LYS A 112 3.97 -2.49 8.19
CA LYS A 112 3.40 -1.99 9.44
C LYS A 112 4.41 -1.07 10.13
N TRP A 113 3.93 0.03 10.70
CA TRP A 113 4.78 0.95 11.49
C TRP A 113 5.46 0.26 12.68
N ARG A 114 4.73 -0.65 13.35
CA ARG A 114 5.19 -1.32 14.58
C ARG A 114 6.18 -2.48 14.38
N SER A 115 6.60 -2.81 13.15
CA SER A 115 7.64 -3.82 12.93
C SER A 115 9.06 -3.32 13.22
N GLN A 116 9.23 -2.04 13.57
CA GLN A 116 10.50 -1.43 13.93
C GLN A 116 10.56 -1.16 15.43
N GLY A 117 11.42 -1.89 16.13
CA GLY A 117 11.96 -1.40 17.40
C GLY A 117 12.69 -0.08 17.12
N ASN A 118 12.19 1.02 17.69
CA ASN A 118 12.68 2.40 17.61
C ASN A 118 12.65 3.08 16.21
N PRO A 119 11.93 4.22 16.07
CA PRO A 119 12.10 5.14 14.94
C PRO A 119 13.36 5.98 15.18
N GLY A 120 14.53 5.37 14.96
CA GLY A 120 15.82 6.05 14.98
C GLY A 120 16.54 5.78 13.68
N THR A 121 16.31 6.60 12.66
CA THR A 121 17.22 6.76 11.50
C THR A 121 17.87 5.46 11.01
N GLU A 122 17.08 4.47 10.59
CA GLU A 122 17.64 3.39 9.78
C GLU A 122 17.70 3.86 8.33
N THR A 123 18.80 4.52 7.96
CA THR A 123 19.36 4.33 6.62
C THR A 123 19.66 2.84 6.50
N SER A 124 18.67 2.08 6.03
CA SER A 124 18.86 0.69 5.63
C SER A 124 19.86 0.69 4.48
N THR A 125 21.13 0.58 4.85
CA THR A 125 22.22 0.31 3.93
C THR A 125 22.11 -1.16 3.57
N VAL A 126 21.08 -1.49 2.78
CA VAL A 126 21.11 -2.70 1.97
C VAL A 126 22.32 -2.53 1.07
N GLN A 127 23.37 -3.31 1.31
CA GLN A 127 24.56 -3.32 0.47
C GLN A 127 24.16 -3.77 -0.94
N GLY A 128 23.91 -2.79 -1.80
CA GLY A 128 23.47 -2.97 -3.17
C GLY A 128 22.73 -1.71 -3.60
N ILE A 129 22.99 -1.25 -4.82
CA ILE A 129 22.45 -0.01 -5.39
C ILE A 129 20.91 -0.12 -5.48
N ILE A 130 20.20 0.19 -4.39
CA ILE A 130 18.74 0.30 -4.37
C ILE A 130 18.43 1.72 -3.90
N SER A 131 17.91 2.55 -4.80
CA SER A 131 17.38 3.88 -4.45
C SER A 131 16.10 3.67 -3.65
N LEU A 132 16.22 3.52 -2.33
CA LEU A 132 15.08 3.35 -1.43
C LEU A 132 14.53 4.72 -1.05
N THR A 133 13.42 5.13 -1.67
CA THR A 133 12.64 6.29 -1.22
C THR A 133 11.52 5.79 -0.33
N ALA A 134 11.53 6.19 0.95
CA ALA A 134 10.45 5.91 1.87
C ALA A 134 9.42 7.05 1.83
N TYR A 135 8.16 6.71 1.68
CA TYR A 135 7.03 7.64 1.75
C TYR A 135 6.21 7.30 2.98
N SER A 136 5.91 8.30 3.80
CA SER A 136 4.99 8.18 4.94
C SER A 136 4.14 9.42 5.02
N SER A 137 2.83 9.27 5.21
CA SER A 137 1.95 10.42 5.39
C SER A 137 1.98 10.94 6.83
N ARG A 138 1.20 11.97 7.14
CA ARG A 138 1.04 12.49 8.51
C ARG A 138 0.24 11.51 9.37
N ARG A 139 0.55 11.52 10.66
CA ARG A 139 -0.22 10.79 11.68
C ARG A 139 -1.51 11.52 12.00
N CYS A 140 -2.57 10.76 12.21
CA CYS A 140 -3.86 11.26 12.66
C CYS A 140 -4.48 10.36 13.69
N CYS A 141 -5.54 10.88 14.30
CA CYS A 141 -6.39 10.14 15.19
C CYS A 141 -7.77 9.94 14.55
N ALA A 142 -8.11 8.69 14.25
CA ALA A 142 -9.30 8.29 13.49
C ALA A 142 -10.60 8.50 14.28
N VAL A 143 -10.55 8.40 15.61
CA VAL A 143 -11.74 8.44 16.49
C VAL A 143 -11.87 9.75 17.28
N SER A 144 -10.76 10.46 17.50
CA SER A 144 -10.70 11.69 18.31
C SER A 144 -9.61 12.60 17.76
N THR A 145 -9.51 13.83 18.23
CA THR A 145 -8.35 14.70 17.94
C THR A 145 -7.10 14.29 18.73
N LYS A 146 -7.24 13.41 19.72
CA LYS A 146 -6.13 12.92 20.55
C LYS A 146 -6.14 11.40 20.65
N CYS A 147 -5.00 10.78 20.38
CA CYS A 147 -4.81 9.34 20.53
C CYS A 147 -4.26 9.04 21.91
N ALA A 148 -4.63 7.89 22.49
CA ALA A 148 -4.10 7.49 23.79
C ALA A 148 -2.57 7.32 23.72
N GLY A 149 -1.85 8.07 24.58
CA GLY A 149 -0.38 8.08 24.61
C GLY A 149 0.28 9.23 23.83
N GLU A 150 -0.47 9.95 23.00
CA GLU A 150 0.01 11.13 22.27
C GLU A 150 -0.47 12.41 22.95
N GLY A 151 0.45 13.30 23.32
CA GLY A 151 0.15 14.59 23.95
C GLY A 151 -0.31 15.68 22.98
N GLN A 152 -0.45 15.35 21.69
CA GLN A 152 -0.66 16.31 20.60
C GLN A 152 -2.01 16.10 19.91
N ASN A 153 -2.54 17.18 19.32
CA ASN A 153 -3.70 17.11 18.44
C ASN A 153 -3.24 16.65 17.05
N LEU A 154 -3.64 15.44 16.64
CA LEU A 154 -3.25 14.84 15.37
C LEU A 154 -4.47 14.78 14.44
N SER A 155 -4.57 15.75 13.54
CA SER A 155 -5.65 15.85 12.56
C SER A 155 -5.10 15.99 11.14
N CYS A 156 -5.84 15.46 10.17
CA CYS A 156 -5.50 15.61 8.75
C CYS A 156 -5.82 17.01 8.22
N LEU A 157 -5.21 17.36 7.09
CA LEU A 157 -5.54 18.61 6.40
C LEU A 157 -6.85 18.48 5.61
N GLU A 158 -7.33 19.62 5.12
CA GLU A 158 -8.44 19.66 4.16
C GLU A 158 -8.08 18.85 2.91
N GLY A 159 -9.01 18.00 2.46
CA GLY A 159 -8.80 17.07 1.35
C GLY A 159 -8.13 15.74 1.73
N GLU A 160 -7.89 15.48 3.01
CA GLU A 160 -7.37 14.19 3.50
C GLU A 160 -8.37 13.48 4.44
N HIS A 161 -8.25 12.16 4.50
CA HIS A 161 -9.01 11.30 5.41
C HIS A 161 -8.06 10.51 6.32
N CYS A 162 -8.46 10.29 7.57
CA CYS A 162 -7.65 9.52 8.52
C CYS A 162 -7.95 8.02 8.40
N VAL A 163 -7.06 7.28 7.73
CA VAL A 163 -7.16 5.82 7.58
C VAL A 163 -6.44 5.13 8.73
N PRO A 164 -7.09 4.23 9.50
CA PRO A 164 -6.48 3.55 10.63
C PRO A 164 -5.23 2.72 10.25
N ASP A 165 -4.26 2.63 11.17
CA ASP A 165 -3.02 1.85 10.98
C ASP A 165 -3.23 0.34 10.85
N ASP A 166 -4.31 -0.14 11.45
CA ASP A 166 -4.60 -1.56 11.56
C ASP A 166 -5.77 -1.88 10.65
N GLN A 167 -5.54 -2.76 9.67
CA GLN A 167 -6.57 -3.21 8.75
C GLN A 167 -7.68 -4.00 9.45
N ASP A 168 -7.45 -4.45 10.69
CA ASP A 168 -8.46 -5.07 11.54
C ASP A 168 -9.54 -4.06 12.01
N CYS A 169 -9.33 -2.75 11.83
CA CYS A 169 -10.26 -1.70 12.27
C CYS A 169 -11.51 -1.54 11.39
N GLU A 170 -11.50 -1.96 10.12
CA GLU A 170 -12.69 -1.86 9.27
C GLU A 170 -13.77 -2.87 9.67
N THR A 171 -13.38 -3.98 10.30
CA THR A 171 -14.28 -5.09 10.63
C THR A 171 -14.41 -5.39 12.13
N GLN A 172 -13.58 -4.78 12.99
CA GLN A 172 -13.65 -4.94 14.46
C GLN A 172 -13.51 -3.60 15.20
N ASN A 173 -14.06 -3.53 16.42
CA ASN A 173 -13.84 -2.40 17.33
C ASN A 173 -12.33 -2.16 17.51
N CYS A 174 -11.80 -1.07 16.94
CA CYS A 174 -10.38 -0.71 17.01
C CYS A 174 -9.81 -0.82 18.43
N PRO A 175 -8.93 -1.81 18.71
CA PRO A 175 -8.26 -1.93 20.00
C PRO A 175 -7.01 -1.03 20.09
N SER A 176 -6.47 -0.61 18.93
CA SER A 176 -5.37 0.33 18.85
C SER A 176 -5.85 1.74 19.20
N THR A 177 -4.96 2.61 19.63
CA THR A 177 -5.21 3.92 20.27
C THR A 177 -5.90 4.98 19.38
N GLY A 178 -6.60 4.55 18.32
CA GLY A 178 -7.24 5.37 17.29
C GLY A 178 -6.23 5.97 16.31
N LEU A 179 -5.01 5.46 16.24
CA LEU A 179 -3.96 6.00 15.38
C LEU A 179 -4.14 5.59 13.91
N GLY A 180 -3.88 6.51 13.00
CA GLY A 180 -3.92 6.30 11.56
C GLY A 180 -2.99 7.21 10.77
N TRP A 181 -3.15 7.17 9.45
CA TRP A 181 -2.46 7.98 8.46
C TRP A 181 -3.42 8.89 7.70
N CYS A 182 -3.01 10.12 7.44
CA CYS A 182 -3.77 11.04 6.59
C CYS A 182 -3.55 10.70 5.13
N LEU A 183 -4.51 10.08 4.48
CA LEU A 183 -4.43 9.76 3.06
C LEU A 183 -5.23 10.79 2.25
N PRO A 184 -4.78 11.18 1.04
CA PRO A 184 -5.53 12.08 0.18
C PRO A 184 -6.89 11.48 -0.17
N ALA A 185 -7.92 12.33 -0.22
CA ALA A 185 -9.22 11.91 -0.72
C ALA A 185 -9.11 11.52 -2.20
N PRO A 186 -9.85 10.49 -2.65
CA PRO A 186 -9.91 10.12 -4.06
C PRO A 186 -10.37 11.30 -4.91
N SER A 187 -9.78 11.41 -6.10
CA SER A 187 -10.21 12.40 -7.09
C SER A 187 -11.61 12.01 -7.62
N ALA A 188 -12.56 12.94 -7.55
CA ALA A 188 -13.95 12.74 -8.00
C ALA A 188 -14.10 12.71 -9.53
#